data_AF-A0A966K2Y6-F1
#
_entry.id   AF-A0A966K2Y6-F1
#
_cell.length_a   1.000
_cell.length_b   1.000
_cell.length_c   1.000
_cell.angle_alpha   90.00
_cell.angle_beta   90.00
_cell.angle_gamma   90.00
#
_symmetry.space_group_name_H-M   'P 1'
#
loop_
_entity.id
_entity.type
_entity.pdbx_description
1 polymer ?
#
loop_
_entity_poly.entity_id
_entity_poly.type
_entity_poly.pdbx_seq_one_letter_code
_entity_poly.pdbx_strand_id
1 'polypeptide(L)'
;MPSQTPESFEEALAQLEALQKKTESAESENAKLKATNQGLLKDLRKKKTVDTFLKVAGIELTDDLDEEGLADRIAGLRSKDNAQSQPQEPQQQPPANPLGQTPAEAMDEAMKAQFASLRKEISDLRKVNESLEQERNTEREKRRENKLERYVTDELSKAECRRPSHLFKLMKEKFRLLDDESTVVYGPENDPVSLRDAVSRLRDDEEFSVYFAGSGATGSGIAPNRAAPITYSNNPFSKDSLNATKAAEILQKDPDKAKRLISEARLSGKLDPVLGRALQNM
;
A
#
# COMPACT_ATOMS: atom_id res chain seq x y z
N MET A 1 -21.94 -41.32 -9.09
CA MET A 1 -20.61 -41.96 -9.16
C MET A 1 -20.83 -43.44 -9.45
N PRO A 2 -20.37 -43.99 -10.57
CA PRO A 2 -20.56 -45.41 -10.87
C PRO A 2 -19.60 -46.25 -10.02
N SER A 3 -20.14 -47.19 -9.25
CA SER A 3 -19.38 -48.20 -8.52
C SER A 3 -18.91 -49.28 -9.50
N GLN A 4 -17.71 -49.11 -10.06
CA GLN A 4 -17.05 -50.17 -10.82
C GLN A 4 -16.43 -51.15 -9.83
N THR A 5 -17.02 -52.34 -9.74
CA THR A 5 -16.42 -53.49 -9.06
C THR A 5 -15.23 -53.98 -9.90
N PRO A 6 -14.03 -54.16 -9.32
CA PRO A 6 -12.86 -54.64 -10.07
C PRO A 6 -13.12 -56.08 -10.56
N GLU A 7 -12.93 -56.33 -11.86
CA GLU A 7 -13.22 -57.63 -12.49
C GLU A 7 -12.04 -58.61 -12.39
N SER A 8 -10.90 -58.17 -11.86
CA SER A 8 -9.73 -59.02 -11.60
C SER A 8 -8.98 -58.65 -10.31
N PHE A 9 -8.31 -59.63 -9.69
CA PHE A 9 -7.50 -59.44 -8.48
C PHE A 9 -6.33 -58.47 -8.70
N GLU A 10 -5.81 -58.42 -9.92
CA GLU A 10 -4.72 -57.53 -10.34
C GLU A 10 -5.21 -56.07 -10.44
N GLU A 11 -6.43 -55.84 -10.94
CA GLU A 11 -7.07 -54.51 -10.92
C GLU A 11 -7.42 -54.04 -9.49
N ALA A 12 -7.83 -54.96 -8.61
CA ALA A 12 -8.10 -54.63 -7.21
C ALA A 12 -6.83 -54.20 -6.46
N LEU A 13 -5.69 -54.85 -6.72
CA LEU A 13 -4.39 -54.44 -6.17
C LEU A 13 -3.93 -53.08 -6.72
N ALA A 14 -4.08 -52.85 -8.03
CA ALA A 14 -3.74 -51.57 -8.64
C ALA A 14 -4.62 -50.41 -8.10
N GLN A 15 -5.91 -50.67 -7.85
CA GLN A 15 -6.80 -49.68 -7.23
C GLN A 15 -6.43 -49.39 -5.77
N LEU A 16 -6.01 -50.40 -5.00
CA LEU A 16 -5.54 -50.23 -3.62
C LEU A 16 -4.26 -49.40 -3.56
N GLU A 17 -3.28 -49.68 -4.43
CA GLU A 17 -2.03 -48.92 -4.50
C GLU A 17 -2.29 -47.47 -4.94
N ALA A 18 -3.20 -47.26 -5.89
CA ALA A 18 -3.62 -45.92 -6.31
C ALA A 18 -4.35 -45.14 -5.21
N LEU A 19 -5.15 -45.83 -4.37
CA LEU A 19 -5.81 -45.22 -3.21
C LEU A 19 -4.79 -44.86 -2.11
N GLN A 20 -3.84 -45.75 -1.82
CA GLN A 20 -2.76 -45.48 -0.86
C GLN A 20 -1.91 -44.28 -1.29
N LYS A 21 -1.54 -44.21 -2.56
CA LYS A 21 -0.80 -43.07 -3.10
C LYS A 21 -1.59 -41.76 -3.03
N LYS A 22 -2.92 -41.82 -3.20
CA LYS A 22 -3.80 -40.66 -3.04
C LYS A 22 -3.93 -40.23 -1.57
N THR A 23 -4.02 -41.16 -0.63
CA THR A 23 -4.07 -40.84 0.80
C THR A 23 -2.76 -40.22 1.28
N GLU A 24 -1.61 -40.77 0.88
CA GLU A 24 -0.29 -40.20 1.20
C GLU A 24 -0.12 -38.80 0.61
N SER A 25 -0.57 -38.59 -0.63
CA SER A 25 -0.56 -37.26 -1.26
C SER A 25 -1.43 -36.28 -0.48
N ALA A 26 -2.65 -36.67 -0.09
CA ALA A 26 -3.57 -35.82 0.67
C ALA A 26 -3.07 -35.51 2.09
N GLU A 27 -2.41 -36.48 2.74
CA GLU A 27 -1.77 -36.28 4.04
C GLU A 27 -0.59 -35.31 3.95
N SER A 28 0.23 -35.42 2.90
CA SER A 28 1.34 -34.49 2.66
C SER A 28 0.85 -33.05 2.40
N GLU A 29 -0.27 -32.90 1.69
CA GLU A 29 -0.89 -31.61 1.41
C GLU A 29 -1.50 -31.00 2.67
N ASN A 30 -2.20 -31.80 3.49
CA ASN A 30 -2.68 -31.37 4.80
C ASN A 30 -1.54 -30.96 5.74
N ALA A 31 -0.41 -31.68 5.74
CA ALA A 31 0.76 -31.30 6.53
C ALA A 31 1.33 -29.95 6.08
N LYS A 32 1.41 -29.70 4.76
CA LYS A 32 1.83 -28.41 4.20
C LYS A 32 0.88 -27.28 4.56
N LEU A 33 -0.43 -27.52 4.50
CA LEU A 33 -1.45 -26.54 4.89
C LEU A 33 -1.35 -26.21 6.38
N LYS A 34 -1.17 -27.21 7.25
CA LYS A 34 -0.95 -27.00 8.70
C LYS A 34 0.31 -26.17 8.96
N ALA A 35 1.42 -26.48 8.30
CA ALA A 35 2.65 -25.70 8.43
C ALA A 35 2.49 -24.26 7.94
N THR A 36 1.77 -24.06 6.83
CA THR A 36 1.48 -22.72 6.27
C THR A 36 0.60 -21.92 7.21
N ASN A 37 -0.46 -22.53 7.76
CA ASN A 37 -1.33 -21.90 8.75
C ASN A 37 -0.57 -21.51 10.03
N GLN A 38 0.30 -22.39 10.54
CA GLN A 38 1.17 -22.07 11.67
C GLN A 38 2.13 -20.91 11.37
N GLY A 39 2.68 -20.84 10.16
CA GLY A 39 3.51 -19.73 9.70
C GLY A 39 2.75 -18.40 9.67
N LEU A 40 1.55 -18.39 9.08
CA LEU A 40 0.68 -17.23 9.01
C LEU A 40 0.25 -16.75 10.41
N LEU A 41 -0.06 -17.67 11.33
CA LEU A 41 -0.34 -17.37 12.73
C LEU A 41 0.85 -16.70 13.43
N LYS A 42 2.06 -17.22 13.23
CA LYS A 42 3.29 -16.60 13.77
C LYS A 42 3.52 -15.20 13.20
N ASP A 43 3.24 -14.98 11.92
CA ASP A 43 3.42 -13.67 11.29
C ASP A 43 2.31 -12.68 11.66
N LEU A 44 1.10 -13.16 11.95
CA LEU A 44 0.02 -12.37 12.56
C LEU A 44 0.41 -11.93 13.98
N ARG A 45 0.95 -12.82 14.81
CA ARG A 45 1.47 -12.49 16.16
C ARG A 45 2.57 -11.43 16.16
N LYS A 46 3.42 -11.37 15.12
CA LYS A 46 4.49 -10.35 15.04
C LYS A 46 3.97 -8.94 14.73
N LYS A 47 2.74 -8.80 14.23
CA LYS A 47 2.16 -7.51 13.90
C LYS A 47 1.55 -6.88 15.16
N LYS A 48 2.26 -5.92 15.76
CA LYS A 48 1.82 -5.16 16.95
C LYS A 48 0.38 -4.64 16.88
N THR A 49 -0.09 -4.28 15.69
CA THR A 49 -1.48 -3.83 15.46
C THR A 49 -2.51 -4.90 15.78
N VAL A 50 -2.22 -6.16 15.46
CA VAL A 50 -3.07 -7.32 15.70
C VAL A 50 -3.09 -7.67 17.19
N ASP A 51 -1.95 -7.60 17.88
CA ASP A 51 -1.88 -7.75 19.34
C ASP A 51 -2.70 -6.69 20.08
N THR A 52 -2.63 -5.42 19.66
CA THR A 52 -3.51 -4.38 20.25
C THR A 52 -4.98 -4.65 19.99
N PHE A 53 -5.34 -5.13 18.80
CA PHE A 53 -6.73 -5.43 18.45
C PHE A 53 -7.26 -6.62 19.25
N LEU A 54 -6.46 -7.68 19.38
CA LEU A 54 -6.79 -8.89 20.14
C LEU A 54 -6.86 -8.61 21.65
N LYS A 55 -5.96 -7.77 22.17
CA LYS A 55 -5.99 -7.32 23.57
C LYS A 55 -7.21 -6.45 23.88
N VAL A 56 -7.61 -5.57 22.96
CA VAL A 56 -8.85 -4.78 23.07
C VAL A 56 -10.09 -5.69 22.97
N ALA A 57 -10.02 -6.76 22.19
CA ALA A 57 -11.06 -7.79 22.09
C ALA A 57 -11.05 -8.81 23.26
N GLY A 58 -10.13 -8.68 24.22
CA GLY A 58 -10.02 -9.59 25.38
C GLY A 58 -9.51 -11.00 25.04
N ILE A 59 -8.86 -11.17 23.88
CA ILE A 59 -8.30 -12.43 23.40
C ILE A 59 -6.78 -12.41 23.66
N GLU A 60 -6.35 -13.05 24.75
CA GLU A 60 -4.93 -13.31 24.98
C GLU A 60 -4.51 -14.58 24.24
N LEU A 61 -3.58 -14.46 23.28
CA LEU A 61 -2.97 -15.63 22.65
C LEU A 61 -1.89 -16.20 23.57
N THR A 62 -2.28 -17.08 24.47
CA THR A 62 -1.35 -17.97 25.16
C THR A 62 -0.95 -19.13 24.24
N ASP A 63 0.25 -19.68 24.45
CA ASP A 63 0.80 -20.78 23.63
C ASP A 63 0.01 -22.10 23.76
N ASP A 64 -0.92 -22.20 24.71
CA ASP A 64 -1.76 -23.38 24.98
C ASP A 64 -3.23 -23.21 24.52
N LEU A 65 -3.48 -22.44 23.46
CA LEU A 65 -4.84 -22.34 22.88
C LEU A 65 -5.14 -23.57 22.01
N ASP A 66 -5.58 -24.64 22.66
CA ASP A 66 -6.27 -25.75 22.01
C ASP A 66 -7.49 -25.20 21.24
N GLU A 67 -7.67 -25.64 19.99
CA GLU A 67 -8.73 -25.16 19.09
C GLU A 67 -10.14 -25.23 19.72
N GLU A 68 -10.36 -26.16 20.66
CA GLU A 68 -11.59 -26.29 21.46
C GLU A 68 -11.83 -25.11 22.42
N GLY A 69 -10.79 -24.61 23.10
CA GLY A 69 -10.94 -23.49 24.05
C GLY A 69 -11.24 -22.15 23.37
N LEU A 70 -10.80 -22.01 22.11
CA LEU A 70 -11.13 -20.86 21.25
C LEU A 70 -12.59 -20.92 20.79
N ALA A 71 -13.09 -22.10 20.42
CA ALA A 71 -14.49 -22.30 20.03
C ALA A 71 -15.45 -21.99 21.19
N ASP A 72 -15.14 -22.48 22.40
CA ASP A 72 -15.95 -22.24 23.59
C ASP A 72 -15.94 -20.77 24.04
N ARG A 73 -14.80 -20.07 23.92
CA ARG A 73 -14.72 -18.64 24.22
C ARG A 73 -15.44 -17.77 23.18
N ILE A 74 -15.42 -18.14 21.90
CA ILE A 74 -16.19 -17.47 20.85
C ILE A 74 -17.70 -17.70 21.07
N ALA A 75 -18.11 -18.91 21.49
CA ALA A 75 -19.48 -19.20 21.88
C ALA A 75 -19.91 -18.42 23.15
N GLY A 76 -19.01 -18.26 24.12
CA GLY A 76 -19.22 -17.45 25.32
C GLY A 76 -19.36 -15.95 25.05
N LEU A 77 -18.59 -15.40 24.08
CA LEU A 77 -18.72 -14.01 23.65
C LEU A 77 -20.03 -13.78 22.87
N ARG A 78 -20.44 -14.71 22.01
CA ARG A 78 -21.78 -14.67 21.36
C ARG A 78 -22.93 -14.74 22.35
N SER A 79 -22.76 -15.46 23.46
CA SER A 79 -23.76 -15.54 24.53
C SER A 79 -23.84 -14.25 25.36
N LYS A 80 -22.74 -13.51 25.51
CA LYS A 80 -22.71 -12.19 26.18
C LYS A 80 -23.36 -11.09 25.36
N ASP A 81 -23.19 -11.08 24.03
CA ASP A 81 -23.88 -10.12 23.15
C ASP A 81 -25.40 -10.40 23.07
N ASN A 82 -25.83 -11.65 23.28
CA ASN A 82 -27.26 -12.01 23.38
C ASN A 82 -27.89 -11.72 24.75
N ALA A 83 -27.09 -11.43 25.80
CA ALA A 83 -27.60 -11.22 27.15
C ALA A 83 -28.07 -9.77 27.41
N GLN A 84 -27.82 -8.82 26.50
CA GLN A 84 -28.22 -7.42 26.65
C GLN A 84 -29.56 -7.05 25.99
N SER A 85 -30.32 -8.04 25.50
CA SER A 85 -31.65 -7.84 24.90
C SER A 85 -32.68 -8.84 25.41
N GLN A 86 -32.82 -8.98 26.74
CA GLN A 86 -34.00 -9.59 27.34
C GLN A 86 -34.80 -8.52 28.11
N PRO A 87 -36.04 -8.20 27.70
CA PRO A 87 -37.02 -7.66 28.61
C PRO A 87 -37.31 -8.71 29.70
N GLN A 88 -37.20 -8.31 30.96
CA GLN A 88 -37.62 -9.12 32.11
C GLN A 88 -39.10 -9.47 31.98
N GLU A 89 -39.42 -10.75 31.87
CA GLU A 89 -40.76 -11.24 32.17
C GLU A 89 -40.98 -11.22 33.69
N PRO A 90 -42.11 -10.70 34.19
CA PRO A 90 -42.47 -10.84 35.59
C PRO A 90 -42.83 -12.29 35.91
N GLN A 91 -42.24 -12.83 36.97
CA GLN A 91 -42.72 -14.03 37.65
C GLN A 91 -44.20 -13.88 38.03
N GLN A 92 -45.09 -14.64 37.39
CA GLN A 92 -46.39 -14.99 37.94
C GLN A 92 -46.68 -16.49 37.75
N GLN A 93 -47.36 -17.00 38.76
CA GLN A 93 -47.75 -18.37 39.11
C GLN A 93 -48.27 -19.28 37.97
N PRO A 94 -48.26 -20.61 38.17
CA PRO A 94 -48.65 -21.58 37.15
C PRO A 94 -50.17 -21.54 36.89
N PRO A 95 -50.63 -21.50 35.63
CA PRO A 95 -51.98 -21.89 35.31
C PRO A 95 -52.02 -23.37 34.89
N ALA A 96 -53.11 -23.98 35.33
CA ALA A 96 -53.62 -25.30 35.02
C ALA A 96 -53.36 -25.81 33.59
N ASN A 97 -53.21 -27.14 33.50
CA ASN A 97 -53.51 -27.94 32.31
C ASN A 97 -54.71 -27.37 31.53
N PRO A 98 -54.60 -27.32 30.19
CA PRO A 98 -55.71 -27.69 29.34
C PRO A 98 -55.33 -28.96 28.56
N LEU A 99 -56.14 -29.99 28.79
CA LEU A 99 -56.37 -31.05 27.82
C LEU A 99 -56.54 -30.43 26.42
N GLY A 100 -55.82 -30.95 25.41
CA GLY A 100 -56.31 -30.89 24.03
C GLY A 100 -55.32 -30.63 22.90
N GLN A 101 -54.01 -30.42 23.13
CA GLN A 101 -53.08 -30.35 21.99
C GLN A 101 -52.78 -31.75 21.47
N THR A 102 -53.25 -32.05 20.27
CA THR A 102 -52.86 -33.29 19.60
C THR A 102 -51.35 -33.24 19.30
N PRO A 103 -50.62 -34.38 19.30
CA PRO A 103 -49.20 -34.42 18.92
C PRO A 103 -48.90 -33.74 17.58
N ALA A 104 -49.90 -33.66 16.69
CA ALA A 104 -49.84 -32.95 15.41
C ALA A 104 -49.75 -31.42 15.56
N GLU A 105 -50.48 -30.79 16.50
CA GLU A 105 -50.42 -29.33 16.72
C GLU A 105 -49.09 -28.89 17.33
N ALA A 106 -48.54 -29.66 18.26
CA ALA A 106 -47.22 -29.40 18.84
C ALA A 106 -46.11 -29.53 17.77
N MET A 107 -46.27 -30.46 16.81
CA MET A 107 -45.34 -30.63 15.69
C MET A 107 -45.46 -29.47 14.66
N ASP A 108 -46.67 -29.01 14.38
CA ASP A 108 -46.92 -27.84 13.52
C ASP A 108 -46.37 -26.55 14.12
N GLU A 109 -46.48 -26.38 15.45
CA GLU A 109 -45.92 -25.22 16.16
C GLU A 109 -44.39 -25.26 16.19
N ALA A 110 -43.79 -26.44 16.41
CA ALA A 110 -42.35 -26.64 16.29
C ALA A 110 -41.84 -26.37 14.86
N MET A 111 -42.59 -26.79 13.83
CA MET A 111 -42.22 -26.55 12.43
C MET A 111 -42.34 -25.06 12.07
N LYS A 112 -43.38 -24.36 12.55
CA LYS A 112 -43.50 -22.90 12.42
C LYS A 112 -42.36 -22.16 13.09
N ALA A 113 -41.94 -22.60 14.28
CA ALA A 113 -40.79 -22.02 14.97
C ALA A 113 -39.48 -22.22 14.18
N GLN A 114 -39.28 -23.39 13.57
CA GLN A 114 -38.14 -23.65 12.68
C GLN A 114 -38.18 -22.79 11.40
N PHE A 115 -39.35 -22.59 10.80
CA PHE A 115 -39.46 -21.68 9.65
C PHE A 115 -39.22 -20.22 10.04
N ALA A 116 -39.65 -19.81 11.24
CA ALA A 116 -39.38 -18.48 11.76
C ALA A 116 -37.88 -18.28 12.03
N SER A 117 -37.18 -19.27 12.60
CA SER A 117 -35.74 -19.21 12.82
C SER A 117 -34.97 -19.18 11.49
N LEU A 118 -35.32 -20.02 10.52
CA LEU A 118 -34.73 -20.02 9.19
C LEU A 118 -34.95 -18.69 8.46
N ARG A 119 -36.15 -18.10 8.56
CA ARG A 119 -36.42 -16.77 7.98
C ARG A 119 -35.57 -15.68 8.63
N LYS A 120 -35.39 -15.74 9.95
CA LYS A 120 -34.52 -14.82 10.67
C LYS A 120 -33.07 -14.97 10.22
N GLU A 121 -32.58 -16.22 10.12
CA GLU A 121 -31.23 -16.52 9.65
C GLU A 121 -31.00 -16.04 8.20
N ILE A 122 -31.95 -16.26 7.29
CA ILE A 122 -31.88 -15.72 5.92
C ILE A 122 -31.81 -14.19 5.93
N SER A 123 -32.57 -13.54 6.81
CA SER A 123 -32.56 -12.07 6.93
C SER A 123 -31.23 -11.56 7.48
N ASP A 124 -30.64 -12.26 8.45
CA ASP A 124 -29.37 -11.90 9.06
C ASP A 124 -28.22 -12.14 8.07
N LEU A 125 -28.24 -13.27 7.33
CA LEU A 125 -27.29 -13.55 6.25
C LEU A 125 -27.34 -12.50 5.14
N ARG A 126 -28.53 -12.01 4.78
CA ARG A 126 -28.66 -10.92 3.79
C ARG A 126 -28.03 -9.62 4.27
N LYS A 127 -28.27 -9.25 5.53
CA LYS A 127 -27.66 -8.06 6.13
C LYS A 127 -26.13 -8.18 6.19
N VAL A 128 -25.63 -9.35 6.58
CA VAL A 128 -24.19 -9.62 6.63
C VAL A 128 -23.56 -9.55 5.23
N ASN A 129 -24.22 -10.13 4.23
CA ASN A 129 -23.74 -10.03 2.84
C ASN A 129 -23.72 -8.57 2.36
N GLU A 130 -24.77 -7.80 2.63
CA GLU A 130 -24.83 -6.39 2.26
C GLU A 130 -23.72 -5.58 2.95
N SER A 131 -23.47 -5.79 4.25
CA SER A 131 -22.36 -5.15 4.94
C SER A 131 -20.99 -5.57 4.39
N LEU A 132 -20.80 -6.85 4.08
CA LEU A 132 -19.56 -7.35 3.50
C LEU A 132 -19.31 -6.80 2.10
N GLU A 133 -20.35 -6.63 1.29
CA GLU A 133 -20.26 -6.01 -0.03
C GLU A 133 -19.88 -4.53 0.08
N GLN A 134 -20.46 -3.80 1.03
CA GLN A 134 -20.09 -2.41 1.30
C GLN A 134 -18.63 -2.29 1.77
N GLU A 135 -18.20 -3.12 2.72
CA GLU A 135 -16.81 -3.17 3.18
C GLU A 135 -15.84 -3.49 2.03
N ARG A 136 -16.19 -4.47 1.19
CA ARG A 136 -15.43 -4.83 -0.02
C ARG A 136 -15.30 -3.68 -1.01
N ASN A 137 -16.38 -2.94 -1.25
CA ASN A 137 -16.38 -1.82 -2.18
C ASN A 137 -15.54 -0.66 -1.65
N THR A 138 -15.71 -0.29 -0.37
CA THR A 138 -14.90 0.76 0.26
C THR A 138 -13.41 0.37 0.31
N GLU A 139 -13.08 -0.90 0.52
CA GLU A 139 -11.70 -1.38 0.51
C GLU A 139 -11.10 -1.33 -0.91
N ARG A 140 -11.89 -1.68 -1.94
CA ARG A 140 -11.49 -1.57 -3.35
C ARG A 140 -11.22 -0.12 -3.74
N GLU A 141 -12.11 0.80 -3.36
CA GLU A 141 -11.94 2.23 -3.62
C GLU A 141 -10.70 2.80 -2.93
N LYS A 142 -10.50 2.49 -1.64
CA LYS A 142 -9.28 2.89 -0.91
C LYS A 142 -8.01 2.35 -1.55
N ARG A 143 -8.01 1.09 -2.00
CA ARG A 143 -6.85 0.52 -2.73
C ARG A 143 -6.61 1.26 -4.04
N ARG A 144 -7.66 1.56 -4.81
CA ARG A 144 -7.57 2.30 -6.07
C ARG A 144 -7.02 3.71 -5.85
N GLU A 145 -7.51 4.40 -4.83
CA GLU A 145 -7.04 5.73 -4.46
C GLU A 145 -5.57 5.71 -4.01
N ASN A 146 -5.18 4.76 -3.17
CA ASN A 146 -3.79 4.61 -2.72
C ASN A 146 -2.84 4.28 -3.88
N LYS A 147 -3.28 3.46 -4.84
CA LYS A 147 -2.52 3.19 -6.08
C LYS A 147 -2.36 4.49 -6.88
N LEU A 148 -3.45 5.20 -7.11
CA LEU A 148 -3.46 6.48 -7.84
C LEU A 148 -2.49 7.48 -7.21
N GLU A 149 -2.58 7.68 -5.90
CA GLU A 149 -1.71 8.58 -5.15
C GLU A 149 -0.24 8.22 -5.36
N ARG A 150 0.12 6.94 -5.14
CA ARG A 150 1.51 6.48 -5.30
C ARG A 150 2.05 6.76 -6.70
N TYR A 151 1.33 6.34 -7.74
CA TYR A 151 1.78 6.53 -9.13
C TYR A 151 1.95 8.01 -9.48
N VAL A 152 1.00 8.86 -9.10
CA VAL A 152 1.08 10.30 -9.39
C VAL A 152 2.19 10.95 -8.59
N THR A 153 2.34 10.63 -7.29
CA THR A 153 3.42 11.19 -6.48
C THR A 153 4.79 10.75 -6.98
N ASP A 154 4.92 9.51 -7.46
CA ASP A 154 6.17 8.98 -8.00
C ASP A 154 6.54 9.73 -9.30
N GLU A 155 5.59 9.91 -10.24
CA GLU A 155 5.85 10.67 -11.47
C GLU A 155 6.12 12.16 -11.19
N LEU A 156 5.38 12.78 -10.27
CA LEU A 156 5.66 14.16 -9.86
C LEU A 156 7.04 14.30 -9.20
N SER A 157 7.46 13.31 -8.43
CA SER A 157 8.79 13.31 -7.81
C SER A 157 9.91 13.19 -8.86
N LYS A 158 9.72 12.38 -9.90
CA LYS A 158 10.65 12.25 -11.04
C LYS A 158 10.76 13.55 -11.82
N ALA A 159 9.69 14.33 -11.88
CA ALA A 159 9.66 15.65 -12.51
C ALA A 159 10.18 16.79 -11.62
N GLU A 160 10.88 16.49 -10.53
CA GLU A 160 11.46 17.47 -9.61
C GLU A 160 10.41 18.38 -8.94
N CYS A 161 9.20 17.87 -8.70
CA CYS A 161 8.19 18.57 -7.89
C CYS A 161 8.64 18.63 -6.43
N ARG A 162 8.65 19.84 -5.84
CA ARG A 162 9.04 20.09 -4.44
C ARG A 162 8.03 19.54 -3.44
N ARG A 163 6.74 19.49 -3.81
CA ARG A 163 5.64 19.03 -2.95
C ARG A 163 4.64 18.16 -3.73
N PRO A 164 5.02 16.93 -4.10
CA PRO A 164 4.20 16.06 -4.94
C PRO A 164 2.87 15.69 -4.29
N SER A 165 2.85 15.45 -2.98
CA SER A 165 1.63 15.09 -2.23
C SER A 165 0.60 16.23 -2.15
N HIS A 166 1.06 17.48 -2.10
CA HIS A 166 0.16 18.63 -2.08
C HIS A 166 -0.45 18.87 -3.46
N LEU A 167 0.37 18.81 -4.52
CA LEU A 167 -0.10 18.97 -5.89
C LEU A 167 -1.10 17.87 -6.28
N PHE A 168 -0.85 16.63 -5.86
CA PHE A 168 -1.81 15.53 -6.02
C PHE A 168 -3.16 15.84 -5.36
N LYS A 169 -3.16 16.31 -4.11
CA LYS A 169 -4.41 16.65 -3.41
C LYS A 169 -5.21 17.77 -4.10
N LEU A 170 -4.53 18.77 -4.65
CA LEU A 170 -5.20 19.86 -5.36
C LEU A 170 -5.88 19.40 -6.65
N MET A 171 -5.28 18.42 -7.33
CA MET A 171 -5.74 17.97 -8.64
C MET A 171 -6.27 16.54 -8.66
N LYS A 172 -6.63 16.00 -7.49
CA LYS A 172 -7.09 14.61 -7.33
C LYS A 172 -8.20 14.26 -8.32
N GLU A 173 -9.11 15.19 -8.56
CA GLU A 173 -10.27 15.01 -9.46
C GLU A 173 -9.90 14.87 -10.94
N LYS A 174 -8.73 15.39 -11.35
CA LYS A 174 -8.27 15.34 -12.74
C LYS A 174 -7.46 14.07 -13.05
N PHE A 175 -7.01 13.36 -12.01
CA PHE A 175 -6.26 12.11 -12.15
C PHE A 175 -7.17 10.90 -11.99
N ARG A 176 -6.93 9.88 -12.80
CA ARG A 176 -7.76 8.68 -12.80
C ARG A 176 -7.00 7.47 -13.31
N LEU A 177 -7.32 6.33 -12.73
CA LEU A 177 -6.87 5.02 -13.20
C LEU A 177 -7.77 4.59 -14.36
N LEU A 178 -7.15 4.11 -15.43
CA LEU A 178 -7.84 3.34 -16.47
C LEU A 178 -8.25 1.96 -15.94
N ASP A 179 -9.14 1.29 -16.70
CA ASP A 179 -9.70 -0.03 -16.35
C ASP A 179 -8.63 -1.11 -16.12
N ASP A 180 -7.45 -0.97 -16.73
CA ASP A 180 -6.30 -1.88 -16.56
C ASP A 180 -5.60 -1.75 -15.18
N GLU A 181 -6.11 -0.90 -14.29
CA GLU A 181 -5.60 -0.57 -12.94
C GLU A 181 -4.11 -0.13 -12.86
N SER A 182 -3.45 0.05 -14.00
CA SER A 182 -2.00 0.25 -14.12
C SER A 182 -1.64 1.55 -14.83
N THR A 183 -2.53 2.05 -15.69
CA THR A 183 -2.32 3.29 -16.43
C THR A 183 -3.03 4.44 -15.73
N VAL A 184 -2.27 5.48 -15.38
CA VAL A 184 -2.81 6.73 -14.83
C VAL A 184 -2.86 7.79 -15.91
N VAL A 185 -4.02 8.43 -16.02
CA VAL A 185 -4.32 9.45 -17.01
C VAL A 185 -4.72 10.75 -16.33
N TYR A 186 -4.41 11.86 -16.99
CA TYR A 186 -4.82 13.20 -16.61
C TYR A 186 -5.79 13.80 -17.63
N GLY A 187 -6.83 14.51 -17.17
CA GLY A 187 -7.76 15.25 -18.04
C GLY A 187 -9.17 14.67 -18.09
N PRO A 188 -10.07 15.19 -18.96
CA PRO A 188 -11.47 14.77 -19.10
C PRO A 188 -11.62 13.49 -19.93
N GLU A 189 -12.72 12.72 -19.76
CA GLU A 189 -12.89 11.35 -20.32
C GLU A 189 -12.69 11.27 -21.83
N ASN A 190 -13.05 12.35 -22.52
CA ASN A 190 -12.98 12.44 -23.96
C ASN A 190 -11.57 12.69 -24.51
N ASP A 191 -10.61 13.13 -23.69
CA ASP A 191 -9.22 13.37 -24.14
C ASP A 191 -8.21 13.04 -23.02
N PRO A 192 -7.89 11.74 -22.84
CA PRO A 192 -6.96 11.28 -21.84
C PRO A 192 -5.51 11.65 -22.21
N VAL A 193 -4.85 12.47 -21.38
CA VAL A 193 -3.43 12.81 -21.53
C VAL A 193 -2.59 11.88 -20.66
N SER A 194 -1.45 11.43 -21.18
CA SER A 194 -0.50 10.62 -20.40
C SER A 194 -0.03 11.41 -19.17
N LEU A 195 0.19 10.72 -18.05
CA LEU A 195 0.64 11.37 -16.81
C LEU A 195 1.93 12.17 -17.02
N ARG A 196 2.84 11.67 -17.86
CA ARG A 196 4.12 12.34 -18.16
C ARG A 196 3.93 13.65 -18.95
N ASP A 197 3.08 13.63 -19.97
CA ASP A 197 2.78 14.83 -20.75
C ASP A 197 2.01 15.85 -19.91
N ALA A 198 1.10 15.38 -19.05
CA ALA A 198 0.38 16.22 -18.11
C ALA A 198 1.31 16.90 -17.11
N VAL A 199 2.27 16.17 -16.54
CA VAL A 199 3.28 16.75 -15.63
C VAL A 199 4.16 17.77 -16.35
N SER A 200 4.46 17.54 -17.63
CA SER A 200 5.19 18.53 -18.44
C SER A 200 4.37 19.82 -18.64
N ARG A 201 3.07 19.69 -18.98
CA ARG A 201 2.17 20.85 -19.08
C ARG A 201 2.02 21.60 -17.76
N LEU A 202 1.89 20.87 -16.64
CA LEU A 202 1.81 21.46 -15.30
C LEU A 202 3.09 22.21 -14.89
N ARG A 203 4.23 21.81 -15.43
CA ARG A 203 5.49 22.53 -15.21
C ARG A 203 5.49 23.88 -15.92
N ASP A 204 4.91 23.93 -17.11
CA ASP A 204 4.84 25.13 -17.94
C ASP A 204 3.68 26.06 -17.53
N ASP A 205 2.65 25.52 -16.87
CA ASP A 205 1.53 26.29 -16.34
C ASP A 205 1.97 27.25 -15.23
N GLU A 206 1.65 28.53 -15.38
CA GLU A 206 2.08 29.61 -14.47
C GLU A 206 1.62 29.36 -13.03
N GLU A 207 0.40 28.86 -12.83
CA GLU A 207 -0.19 28.55 -11.53
C GLU A 207 0.56 27.44 -10.77
N PHE A 208 1.09 26.46 -11.51
CA PHE A 208 1.68 25.25 -10.96
C PHE A 208 3.21 25.25 -10.99
N SER A 209 3.81 26.15 -11.77
CA SER A 209 5.26 26.34 -11.88
C SER A 209 5.98 26.43 -10.53
N VAL A 210 5.35 27.02 -9.51
CA VAL A 210 5.88 27.19 -8.14
C VAL A 210 6.14 25.84 -7.44
N TYR A 211 5.40 24.79 -7.81
CA TYR A 211 5.57 23.45 -7.24
C TYR A 211 6.75 22.71 -7.86
N PHE A 212 7.19 23.10 -9.04
CA PHE A 212 8.33 22.48 -9.71
C PHE A 212 9.61 23.26 -9.41
N ALA A 213 10.75 22.57 -9.44
CA ALA A 213 12.02 23.27 -9.46
C ALA A 213 12.06 24.15 -10.72
N GLY A 214 12.06 25.47 -10.52
CA GLY A 214 12.19 26.43 -11.61
C GLY A 214 13.42 26.06 -12.43
N SER A 215 13.22 25.81 -13.72
CA SER A 215 14.32 25.61 -14.65
C SER A 215 15.13 26.90 -14.70
N GLY A 216 16.17 27.00 -13.89
CA GLY A 216 17.17 28.07 -13.99
C GLY A 216 16.70 29.49 -13.70
N ALA A 217 15.70 29.72 -12.84
CA ALA A 217 15.53 31.04 -12.24
C ALA A 217 16.69 31.27 -11.25
N THR A 218 17.81 31.75 -11.79
CA THR A 218 18.89 32.38 -11.03
C THR A 218 18.35 33.69 -10.47
N GLY A 219 17.53 33.58 -9.42
CA GLY A 219 17.18 34.71 -8.59
C GLY A 219 18.48 35.43 -8.19
N SER A 220 18.43 36.76 -8.15
CA SER A 220 19.57 37.63 -7.82
C SER A 220 20.12 37.44 -6.39
N GLY A 221 19.76 36.36 -5.70
CA GLY A 221 20.28 35.95 -4.40
C GLY A 221 21.02 34.61 -4.50
N ILE A 222 22.35 34.69 -4.44
CA ILE A 222 23.31 33.66 -3.97
C ILE A 222 22.82 32.22 -4.14
N ALA A 223 23.15 31.62 -5.29
CA ALA A 223 23.04 30.18 -5.48
C ALA A 223 23.97 29.44 -4.51
N PRO A 224 23.54 28.36 -3.83
CA PRO A 224 24.47 27.47 -3.17
C PRO A 224 25.29 26.77 -4.25
N ASN A 225 26.58 27.07 -4.19
CA ASN A 225 27.70 26.60 -5.00
C ASN A 225 27.64 25.10 -5.37
N ARG A 226 26.86 24.75 -6.38
CA ARG A 226 27.01 23.51 -7.16
C ARG A 226 27.02 23.86 -8.64
N ALA A 227 27.96 24.72 -9.01
CA ALA A 227 28.29 24.91 -10.41
C ALA A 227 28.85 23.59 -10.94
N ALA A 228 28.15 23.00 -11.91
CA ALA A 228 28.84 22.25 -12.96
C ALA A 228 29.97 23.15 -13.49
N PRO A 229 31.17 22.62 -13.77
CA PRO A 229 32.29 23.45 -14.19
C PRO A 229 31.90 24.08 -15.52
N ILE A 230 31.53 25.36 -15.50
CA ILE A 230 31.56 26.21 -16.68
C ILE A 230 33.04 26.32 -16.97
N THR A 231 33.55 25.43 -17.81
CA THR A 231 34.88 25.51 -18.36
C THR A 231 34.88 26.73 -19.28
N TYR A 232 35.19 27.91 -18.75
CA TYR A 232 35.61 29.01 -19.60
C TYR A 232 36.87 28.53 -20.31
N SER A 233 36.74 28.11 -21.56
CA SER A 233 37.84 27.49 -22.33
C SER A 233 39.02 28.45 -22.58
N ASN A 234 38.94 29.69 -22.11
CA ASN A 234 39.87 30.78 -22.35
C ASN A 234 40.20 31.55 -21.05
N ASN A 235 40.47 30.85 -19.95
CA ASN A 235 40.97 31.50 -18.73
C ASN A 235 42.47 31.85 -18.89
N PRO A 236 42.87 33.14 -18.88
CA PRO A 236 44.26 33.55 -19.11
C PRO A 236 45.25 33.09 -18.01
N PHE A 237 44.74 32.65 -16.85
CA PHE A 237 45.52 32.07 -15.74
C PHE A 237 45.57 30.53 -15.75
N SER A 238 44.88 29.89 -16.71
CA SER A 238 44.94 28.44 -16.94
C SER A 238 46.14 28.08 -17.81
N LYS A 239 46.76 26.91 -17.54
CA LYS A 239 47.82 26.32 -18.35
C LYS A 239 47.42 26.12 -19.81
N ASP A 240 46.15 25.81 -20.05
CA ASP A 240 45.65 25.46 -21.39
C ASP A 240 45.45 26.70 -22.29
N SER A 241 45.31 27.89 -21.70
CA SER A 241 44.98 29.15 -22.40
C SER A 241 45.82 30.31 -21.88
N LEU A 242 47.10 30.05 -21.65
CA LEU A 242 48.04 30.97 -21.00
C LEU A 242 48.27 32.21 -21.87
N ASN A 243 47.87 33.38 -21.36
CA ASN A 243 48.13 34.66 -22.01
C ASN A 243 48.56 35.68 -20.95
N ALA A 244 49.88 35.76 -20.74
CA ALA A 244 50.49 36.61 -19.70
C ALA A 244 50.13 38.09 -19.87
N THR A 245 50.01 38.58 -21.11
CA THR A 245 49.64 39.97 -21.40
C THR A 245 48.21 40.27 -20.94
N LYS A 246 47.26 39.39 -21.26
CA LYS A 246 45.87 39.52 -20.79
C LYS A 246 45.76 39.32 -19.28
N ALA A 247 46.54 38.42 -18.70
CA ALA A 247 46.57 38.21 -17.26
C ALA A 247 47.06 39.47 -16.52
N ALA A 248 48.12 40.11 -17.02
CA ALA A 248 48.63 41.37 -16.47
C ALA A 248 47.64 42.53 -16.65
N GLU A 249 47.00 42.63 -17.82
CA GLU A 249 45.98 43.63 -18.09
C GLU A 249 44.77 43.49 -17.15
N ILE A 250 44.29 42.27 -16.93
CA ILE A 250 43.17 42.01 -16.02
C ILE A 250 43.58 42.27 -14.57
N LEU A 251 44.80 41.91 -14.18
CA LEU A 251 45.30 42.16 -12.82
C LEU A 251 45.43 43.66 -12.53
N GLN A 252 45.74 44.47 -13.55
CA GLN A 252 45.85 45.93 -13.43
C GLN A 252 44.49 46.63 -13.51
N LYS A 253 43.57 46.16 -14.37
CA LYS A 253 42.24 46.76 -14.55
C LYS A 253 41.26 46.34 -13.47
N ASP A 254 41.18 45.05 -13.17
CA ASP A 254 40.17 44.44 -12.30
C ASP A 254 40.79 43.36 -11.38
N PRO A 255 41.38 43.73 -10.23
CA PRO A 255 42.05 42.78 -9.34
C PRO A 255 41.09 41.70 -8.77
N ASP A 256 39.82 42.03 -8.58
CA ASP A 256 38.82 41.07 -8.08
C ASP A 256 38.42 40.02 -9.13
N LYS A 257 38.39 40.43 -10.41
CA LYS A 257 38.16 39.51 -11.53
C LYS A 257 39.35 38.58 -11.71
N ALA A 258 40.57 39.09 -11.55
CA ALA A 258 41.78 38.28 -11.55
C ALA A 258 41.72 37.20 -10.45
N LYS A 259 41.41 37.57 -9.20
CA LYS A 259 41.30 36.63 -8.07
C LYS A 259 40.31 35.49 -8.33
N ARG A 260 39.15 35.81 -8.94
CA ARG A 260 38.15 34.80 -9.31
C ARG A 260 38.69 33.82 -10.36
N LEU A 261 39.25 34.33 -11.45
CA LEU A 261 39.82 33.49 -12.52
C LEU A 261 41.00 32.64 -12.03
N ILE A 262 41.83 33.17 -11.14
CA ILE A 262 42.91 32.43 -10.48
C ILE A 262 42.34 31.31 -9.60
N SER A 263 41.32 31.61 -8.78
CA SER A 263 40.70 30.61 -7.91
C SER A 263 40.06 29.47 -8.70
N GLU A 264 39.46 29.78 -9.85
CA GLU A 264 38.88 28.82 -10.78
C GLU A 264 39.96 27.95 -11.45
N ALA A 265 41.06 28.56 -11.91
CA ALA A 265 42.20 27.81 -12.44
C ALA A 265 42.83 26.89 -11.37
N ARG A 266 42.83 27.33 -10.10
CA ARG A 266 43.32 26.53 -8.96
C ARG A 266 42.40 25.36 -8.65
N LEU A 267 41.08 25.60 -8.59
CA LEU A 267 40.05 24.59 -8.36
C LEU A 267 40.02 23.53 -9.47
N SER A 268 40.29 23.93 -10.71
CA SER A 268 40.39 23.02 -11.86
C SER A 268 41.75 22.30 -11.98
N GLY A 269 42.72 22.58 -11.09
CA GLY A 269 44.06 21.99 -11.15
C GLY A 269 44.93 22.48 -12.31
N LYS A 270 44.45 23.48 -13.04
CA LYS A 270 45.06 24.02 -14.25
C LYS A 270 45.77 25.36 -14.02
N LEU A 271 45.95 25.78 -12.77
CA LEU A 271 46.70 27.00 -12.43
C LEU A 271 48.17 26.86 -12.83
N ASP A 272 48.68 27.84 -13.57
CA ASP A 272 50.11 27.90 -13.90
C ASP A 272 50.97 28.07 -12.62
N PRO A 273 51.97 27.19 -12.39
CA PRO A 273 52.88 27.32 -11.25
C PRO A 273 53.68 28.62 -11.23
N VAL A 274 53.98 29.25 -12.38
CA VAL A 274 54.76 30.51 -12.41
C VAL A 274 53.90 31.68 -11.90
N LEU A 275 52.70 31.85 -12.45
CA LEU A 275 51.73 32.84 -11.97
C LEU A 275 51.27 32.56 -10.54
N GLY A 276 51.04 31.28 -10.20
CA GLY A 276 50.67 30.86 -8.86
C GLY A 276 51.69 31.23 -7.78
N ARG A 277 53.00 31.18 -8.11
CA ARG A 277 54.07 31.65 -7.22
C ARG A 277 54.17 33.17 -7.15
N ALA A 278 54.02 33.85 -8.28
CA ALA A 278 54.06 35.32 -8.32
C ALA A 278 52.96 35.96 -7.45
N LEU A 279 51.79 35.34 -7.39
CA LEU A 279 50.66 35.77 -6.57
C LEU A 279 50.79 35.42 -5.08
N GLN A 280 51.63 34.46 -4.73
CA GLN A 280 51.86 34.07 -3.33
C GLN A 280 52.84 35.02 -2.62
N ASN A 281 53.54 35.84 -3.41
CA ASN A 281 54.51 36.84 -2.97
C ASN A 281 53.99 38.29 -3.09
N MET A 282 52.73 38.49 -3.51
CA MET A 282 52.01 39.78 -3.49
C MET A 282 51.03 39.82 -2.32
#